data_AF-A0A7L4PY40-F1
#
_entry.id   AF-A0A7L4PY40-F1
#
_cell.length_a   1.000
_cell.length_b   1.000
_cell.length_c   1.000
_cell.angle_alpha   90.00
_cell.angle_beta   90.00
_cell.angle_gamma   90.00
#
_symmetry.space_group_name_H-M   'P 1'
#
loop_
_entity.id
_entity.type
_entity.pdbx_description
1 polymer ?
#
loop_
_entity_poly.entity_id
_entity_poly.type
_entity_poly.pdbx_seq_one_letter_code
_entity_poly.pdbx_strand_id
1 'polypeptide(L)'
;MTGTVSRSIDLLKNTWQVLTMDKELVLFPVMSGLVTILIVLTFILPVLFLGILGEISWFGPVVWLFALFLFYYLSYAVVIFFNTGLIACATIRFAGGDPTVRDGIRFALNKLGKILSWALVAATVGLILNLLSRRSGLIGRIIIAIIGIVWSLATFLVIPVMVFEDKGVVPAISESSQLLKKTWGENIIVNFGLGILFIPPILLMFMAIFSVMTGSLPLVMILVALTIISFV
;
A
#
# COMPACT_ATOMS: atom_id res chain seq x y z
N MET A 1 -30.75 -11.96 9.74
CA MET A 1 -29.29 -11.74 9.57
C MET A 1 -28.62 -12.74 8.59
N THR A 2 -29.23 -13.88 8.26
CA THR A 2 -28.66 -14.91 7.37
C THR A 2 -28.74 -14.61 5.87
N GLY A 3 -29.72 -13.82 5.41
CA GLY A 3 -29.91 -13.51 3.97
C GLY A 3 -28.88 -12.54 3.37
N THR A 4 -28.30 -11.64 4.17
CA THR A 4 -27.28 -10.69 3.69
C THR A 4 -25.93 -11.38 3.45
N VAL A 5 -25.59 -12.34 4.32
CA VAL A 5 -24.35 -13.12 4.21
C VAL A 5 -24.41 -14.07 3.01
N SER A 6 -25.55 -14.73 2.77
CA SER A 6 -25.68 -15.60 1.58
C SER A 6 -25.58 -14.79 0.28
N ARG A 7 -26.22 -13.62 0.19
CA ARG A 7 -26.07 -12.71 -0.96
C ARG A 7 -24.62 -12.25 -1.17
N SER A 8 -23.91 -11.89 -0.10
CA SER A 8 -22.51 -11.51 -0.21
C SER A 8 -21.63 -12.67 -0.69
N ILE A 9 -21.90 -13.89 -0.22
CA ILE A 9 -21.20 -15.10 -0.67
C ILE A 9 -21.52 -15.41 -2.14
N ASP A 10 -22.77 -15.25 -2.57
CA ASP A 10 -23.17 -15.48 -3.96
C ASP A 10 -22.58 -14.42 -4.90
N LEU A 11 -22.51 -13.14 -4.46
CA LEU A 11 -21.80 -12.08 -5.17
C LEU A 11 -20.30 -12.38 -5.27
N LEU A 12 -19.68 -12.84 -4.19
CA LEU A 12 -18.27 -13.26 -4.20
C LEU A 12 -18.04 -14.44 -5.14
N LYS A 13 -18.91 -15.45 -5.14
CA LYS A 13 -18.83 -16.60 -6.06
C LYS A 13 -18.99 -16.16 -7.51
N ASN A 14 -19.95 -15.30 -7.81
CA ASN A 14 -20.16 -14.80 -9.17
C ASN A 14 -18.99 -13.94 -9.64
N THR A 15 -18.45 -13.08 -8.76
CA THR A 15 -17.26 -12.28 -9.07
C THR A 15 -16.02 -13.16 -9.24
N TRP A 16 -15.87 -14.19 -8.41
CA TRP A 16 -14.80 -15.19 -8.50
C TRP A 16 -14.90 -16.03 -9.77
N GLN A 17 -16.11 -16.41 -10.18
CA GLN A 17 -16.36 -17.15 -11.40
C GLN A 17 -16.03 -16.30 -12.63
N VAL A 18 -16.30 -14.99 -12.59
CA VAL A 18 -15.89 -14.04 -13.65
C VAL A 18 -14.37 -13.82 -13.65
N LEU A 19 -13.74 -13.64 -12.49
CA LEU A 19 -12.27 -13.51 -12.35
C LEU A 19 -11.51 -14.74 -12.83
N THR A 20 -12.05 -15.95 -12.61
CA THR A 20 -11.43 -17.21 -13.04
C THR A 20 -11.59 -17.49 -14.54
N MET A 21 -12.39 -16.70 -15.27
CA MET A 21 -12.39 -16.74 -16.73
C MET A 21 -11.09 -16.18 -17.32
N ASP A 22 -10.40 -15.28 -16.60
CA ASP A 22 -9.17 -14.62 -17.03
C ASP A 22 -7.95 -15.16 -16.28
N LYS A 23 -7.62 -16.43 -16.53
CA LYS A 23 -6.44 -17.10 -15.95
C LYS A 23 -5.15 -16.30 -16.12
N GLU A 24 -5.05 -15.52 -17.18
CA GLU A 24 -3.88 -14.72 -17.50
C GLU A 24 -3.66 -13.55 -16.54
N LEU A 25 -4.73 -12.91 -16.06
CA LEU A 25 -4.61 -11.80 -15.11
C LEU A 25 -4.09 -12.27 -13.76
N VAL A 26 -4.49 -13.48 -13.34
CA VAL A 26 -4.06 -14.10 -12.07
C VAL A 26 -2.58 -14.49 -12.11
N LEU A 27 -2.02 -14.77 -13.28
CA LEU A 27 -0.61 -15.13 -13.41
C LEU A 27 0.35 -13.98 -13.05
N PHE A 28 -0.03 -12.72 -13.26
CA PHE A 28 0.82 -11.58 -12.92
C PHE A 28 1.09 -11.46 -11.40
N PRO A 29 0.07 -11.46 -10.51
CA PRO A 29 0.28 -11.48 -9.07
C PRO A 29 1.07 -12.71 -8.59
N VAL A 30 0.80 -13.89 -9.16
CA VAL A 30 1.50 -15.13 -8.77
C VAL A 30 2.99 -15.05 -9.14
N MET A 31 3.32 -14.66 -10.37
CA MET A 31 4.70 -14.46 -10.80
C MET A 31 5.39 -13.38 -9.97
N SER A 32 4.71 -12.27 -9.70
CA SER A 32 5.21 -11.20 -8.83
C SER A 32 5.55 -11.72 -7.43
N GLY A 33 4.65 -12.48 -6.83
CA GLY A 33 4.84 -13.10 -5.52
C GLY A 33 6.03 -14.06 -5.51
N LEU A 34 6.14 -14.94 -6.51
CA LEU A 34 7.27 -15.87 -6.65
C LEU A 34 8.61 -15.14 -6.78
N VAL A 35 8.70 -14.14 -7.67
CA VAL A 35 9.94 -13.37 -7.86
C VAL A 35 10.28 -12.57 -6.60
N THR A 36 9.28 -12.01 -5.91
CA THR A 36 9.48 -11.30 -4.65
C THR A 36 10.00 -12.25 -3.55
N ILE A 37 9.47 -13.48 -3.46
CA ILE A 37 9.97 -14.50 -2.54
C ILE A 37 11.44 -14.83 -2.86
N LEU A 38 11.80 -14.98 -4.13
CA LEU A 38 13.19 -15.22 -4.54
C LEU A 38 14.12 -14.07 -4.14
N ILE A 39 13.68 -12.82 -4.29
CA ILE A 39 14.42 -11.65 -3.80
C ILE A 39 14.59 -11.76 -2.29
N VAL A 40 13.51 -11.97 -1.54
CA VAL A 40 13.55 -12.12 -0.08
C VAL A 40 14.55 -13.19 0.34
N LEU A 41 14.53 -14.37 -0.29
CA LEU A 41 15.46 -15.46 -0.01
C LEU A 41 16.91 -15.07 -0.30
N THR A 42 17.16 -14.36 -1.41
CA THR A 42 18.51 -13.92 -1.81
C THR A 42 19.14 -12.99 -0.77
N PHE A 43 18.34 -12.16 -0.08
CA PHE A 43 18.83 -11.25 0.96
C PHE A 43 18.82 -11.86 2.36
N ILE A 44 17.86 -12.75 2.68
CA ILE A 44 17.74 -13.35 4.01
C ILE A 44 18.74 -14.50 4.22
N LEU A 45 18.92 -15.38 3.24
CA LEU A 45 19.76 -16.58 3.41
C LEU A 45 21.22 -16.24 3.77
N PRO A 46 21.90 -15.27 3.11
CA PRO A 46 23.26 -14.90 3.49
C PRO A 46 23.35 -14.34 4.91
N VAL A 47 22.36 -13.54 5.32
CA VAL A 47 22.30 -12.95 6.67
C VAL A 47 22.13 -14.04 7.73
N LEU A 48 21.23 -15.00 7.50
CA LEU A 48 21.04 -16.13 8.41
C LEU A 48 22.29 -16.99 8.49
N PHE A 49 22.89 -17.32 7.34
CA PHE A 49 24.09 -18.15 7.26
C PHE A 49 25.27 -17.51 8.02
N LEU A 50 25.55 -16.23 7.77
CA LEU A 50 26.60 -15.50 8.48
C LEU A 50 26.27 -15.31 9.97
N GLY A 51 24.98 -15.23 10.32
CA GLY A 51 24.54 -15.23 11.72
C GLY A 51 24.86 -16.53 12.46
N ILE A 52 24.68 -17.67 11.80
CA ILE A 52 25.04 -18.99 12.35
C ILE A 52 26.57 -19.10 12.53
N LEU A 53 27.34 -18.54 11.60
CA LEU A 53 28.81 -18.51 11.68
C LEU A 53 29.37 -17.49 12.69
N GLY A 54 28.52 -16.62 13.27
CA GLY A 54 28.96 -15.55 14.16
C GLY A 54 29.64 -14.37 13.44
N GLU A 55 29.50 -14.27 12.12
CA GLU A 55 30.21 -13.33 11.24
C GLU A 55 29.38 -12.11 10.80
N ILE A 56 28.20 -11.87 11.38
CA ILE A 56 27.36 -10.70 11.01
C ILE A 56 28.11 -9.36 11.21
N SER A 57 29.04 -9.30 12.17
CA SER A 57 29.82 -8.11 12.51
C SER A 57 30.80 -7.66 11.42
N TRP A 58 31.08 -8.50 10.42
CA TRP A 58 31.95 -8.14 9.29
C TRP A 58 31.33 -7.07 8.38
N PHE A 59 30.01 -6.90 8.40
CA PHE A 59 29.35 -5.87 7.60
C PHE A 59 29.22 -4.55 8.36
N GLY A 60 29.89 -3.53 7.85
CA GLY A 60 29.72 -2.16 8.33
C GLY A 60 28.32 -1.59 8.04
N PRO A 61 27.91 -0.51 8.73
CA PRO A 61 26.59 0.11 8.57
C PRO A 61 26.25 0.51 7.12
N VAL A 62 27.26 0.87 6.33
CA VAL A 62 27.10 1.26 4.92
C VAL A 62 26.66 0.08 4.06
N VAL A 63 27.25 -1.10 4.28
CA VAL A 63 26.88 -2.32 3.52
C VAL A 63 25.44 -2.72 3.84
N TRP A 64 25.05 -2.64 5.10
CA TRP A 64 23.67 -2.87 5.53
C TRP A 64 22.68 -1.90 4.89
N LEU A 65 23.01 -0.60 4.86
CA LEU A 65 22.15 0.40 4.25
C LEU A 65 22.01 0.18 2.75
N PHE A 66 23.11 -0.15 2.06
CA PHE A 66 23.10 -0.45 0.64
C PHE A 66 22.29 -1.72 0.32
N ALA A 67 22.48 -2.79 1.10
CA ALA A 67 21.70 -4.03 0.94
C ALA A 67 20.21 -3.78 1.17
N LEU A 68 19.85 -2.98 2.18
CA LEU A 68 18.46 -2.59 2.44
C LEU A 68 17.89 -1.76 1.28
N PHE A 69 18.64 -0.78 0.78
CA PHE A 69 18.23 0.01 -0.38
C PHE A 69 18.00 -0.87 -1.61
N LEU A 70 18.94 -1.77 -1.91
CA LEU A 70 18.84 -2.67 -3.06
C LEU A 70 17.66 -3.64 -2.92
N PHE A 71 17.41 -4.15 -1.72
CA PHE A 71 16.24 -4.97 -1.41
C PHE A 71 14.94 -4.22 -1.70
N TYR A 72 14.81 -2.97 -1.21
CA TYR A 72 13.64 -2.13 -1.48
C TYR A 72 13.50 -1.84 -2.97
N TYR A 73 14.59 -1.48 -3.63
CA TYR A 73 14.62 -1.14 -5.05
C TYR A 73 14.17 -2.30 -5.94
N LEU A 74 14.75 -3.48 -5.76
CA LEU A 74 14.40 -4.67 -6.55
C LEU A 74 12.96 -5.11 -6.27
N SER A 75 12.53 -5.08 -5.01
CA SER A 75 11.16 -5.45 -4.63
C SER A 75 10.14 -4.51 -5.28
N TYR A 76 10.37 -3.20 -5.21
CA TYR A 76 9.49 -2.23 -5.88
C TYR A 76 9.50 -2.42 -7.39
N ALA A 77 10.68 -2.56 -8.02
CA ALA A 77 10.78 -2.75 -9.46
C ALA A 77 9.97 -3.97 -9.94
N VAL A 78 10.07 -5.09 -9.25
CA VAL A 78 9.32 -6.33 -9.56
C VAL A 78 7.81 -6.12 -9.42
N VAL A 79 7.37 -5.59 -8.27
CA VAL A 79 5.94 -5.37 -8.03
C VAL A 79 5.34 -4.41 -9.06
N ILE A 80 6.02 -3.30 -9.34
CA ILE A 80 5.57 -2.30 -10.33
C ILE A 80 5.56 -2.92 -11.74
N PHE A 81 6.55 -3.74 -12.09
CA PHE A 81 6.63 -4.41 -13.39
C PHE A 81 5.43 -5.33 -13.64
N PHE A 82 5.13 -6.24 -12.71
CA PHE A 82 4.01 -7.15 -12.87
C PHE A 82 2.66 -6.44 -12.77
N ASN A 83 2.53 -5.41 -11.92
CA ASN A 83 1.32 -4.58 -11.88
C ASN A 83 1.11 -3.83 -13.20
N THR A 84 2.18 -3.32 -13.81
CA THR A 84 2.12 -2.67 -15.13
C THR A 84 1.61 -3.63 -16.20
N GLY A 85 2.12 -4.87 -16.22
CA GLY A 85 1.65 -5.90 -17.14
C GLY A 85 0.20 -6.31 -16.91
N LEU A 86 -0.22 -6.42 -15.64
CA LEU A 86 -1.61 -6.70 -15.27
C LEU A 86 -2.55 -5.60 -15.75
N ILE A 87 -2.21 -4.32 -15.52
CA ILE A 87 -3.06 -3.20 -15.94
C ILE A 87 -3.14 -3.17 -17.47
N ALA A 88 -2.05 -3.45 -18.19
CA ALA A 88 -2.06 -3.52 -19.64
C ALA A 88 -3.00 -4.60 -20.18
N CYS A 89 -2.98 -5.80 -19.58
CA CYS A 89 -3.90 -6.88 -19.96
C CYS A 89 -5.35 -6.52 -19.61
N ALA A 90 -5.59 -5.89 -18.46
CA ALA A 90 -6.91 -5.42 -18.07
C ALA A 90 -7.45 -4.37 -19.07
N THR A 91 -6.60 -3.45 -19.53
CA THR A 91 -6.97 -2.46 -20.56
C THR A 91 -7.35 -3.12 -21.89
N ILE A 92 -6.58 -4.12 -22.35
CA ILE A 92 -6.91 -4.88 -23.57
C ILE A 92 -8.26 -5.58 -23.42
N ARG A 93 -8.50 -6.21 -22.27
CA ARG A 93 -9.76 -6.91 -21.98
C ARG A 93 -10.95 -5.96 -21.96
N PHE A 94 -10.82 -4.79 -21.32
CA PHE A 94 -11.88 -3.78 -21.30
C PHE A 94 -12.17 -3.17 -22.68
N ALA A 95 -11.19 -3.19 -23.60
CA ALA A 95 -11.41 -2.81 -24.98
C ALA A 95 -12.09 -3.90 -25.84
N GLY A 96 -12.45 -5.04 -25.25
CA GLY A 96 -13.07 -6.18 -25.94
C GLY A 96 -12.07 -7.14 -26.61
N GLY A 97 -10.77 -6.97 -26.35
CA GLY A 97 -9.72 -7.85 -26.86
C GLY A 97 -9.52 -9.11 -26.02
N ASP A 98 -8.69 -10.02 -26.53
CA ASP A 98 -8.19 -11.17 -25.78
C ASP A 98 -6.74 -10.88 -25.36
N PRO A 99 -6.49 -10.60 -24.07
CA PRO A 99 -5.13 -10.38 -23.59
C PRO A 99 -4.30 -11.67 -23.73
N THR A 100 -2.98 -11.53 -23.65
CA THR A 100 -2.07 -12.63 -23.32
C THR A 100 -1.08 -12.18 -22.25
N VAL A 101 -0.55 -13.12 -21.46
CA VAL A 101 0.56 -12.82 -20.52
C VAL A 101 1.76 -12.19 -21.24
N ARG A 102 2.01 -12.61 -22.48
CA ARG A 102 3.09 -12.08 -23.31
C ARG A 102 2.86 -10.60 -23.63
N ASP A 103 1.63 -10.17 -23.87
CA ASP A 103 1.31 -8.76 -24.15
C ASP A 103 1.59 -7.89 -22.93
N GLY A 104 1.17 -8.32 -21.74
CA GLY A 104 1.47 -7.60 -20.50
C GLY A 104 2.96 -7.54 -20.19
N ILE A 105 3.71 -8.65 -20.35
CA ILE A 105 5.17 -8.67 -20.16
C ILE A 105 5.85 -7.75 -21.17
N ARG A 106 5.48 -7.82 -22.45
CA ARG A 106 6.06 -6.97 -23.51
C ARG A 106 5.80 -5.50 -23.24
N PHE A 107 4.59 -5.16 -22.82
CA PHE A 107 4.23 -3.80 -22.45
C PHE A 107 5.05 -3.30 -21.26
N ALA A 108 5.19 -4.10 -20.21
CA ALA A 108 6.01 -3.76 -19.05
C ALA A 108 7.50 -3.59 -19.43
N LEU A 109 8.05 -4.45 -20.30
CA LEU A 109 9.42 -4.32 -20.82
C LEU A 109 9.64 -3.02 -21.60
N ASN A 110 8.66 -2.59 -22.41
CA ASN A 110 8.73 -1.31 -23.13
C ASN A 110 8.75 -0.10 -22.17
N LYS A 111 8.26 -0.27 -20.94
CA LYS A 111 8.24 0.78 -19.90
C LYS A 111 9.28 0.56 -18.81
N LEU A 112 10.22 -0.36 -19.00
CA LEU A 112 11.20 -0.77 -17.98
C LEU A 112 12.00 0.40 -17.42
N GLY A 113 12.45 1.34 -18.27
CA GLY A 113 13.16 2.53 -17.79
C GLY A 113 12.33 3.40 -16.83
N LYS A 114 11.02 3.50 -17.05
CA LYS A 114 10.10 4.26 -16.18
C LYS A 114 9.80 3.52 -14.89
N ILE A 115 9.61 2.21 -14.99
CA ILE A 115 9.44 1.31 -13.84
C ILE A 115 10.65 1.41 -12.91
N LEU A 116 11.87 1.32 -13.47
CA LEU A 116 13.11 1.46 -12.70
C LEU A 116 13.28 2.87 -12.12
N SER A 117 12.90 3.91 -12.84
CA SER A 117 12.96 5.29 -12.34
C SER A 117 12.00 5.51 -11.17
N TRP A 118 10.77 5.00 -11.26
CA TRP A 118 9.81 5.07 -10.16
C TRP A 118 10.22 4.21 -8.97
N ALA A 119 10.76 3.02 -9.22
CA ALA A 119 11.27 2.13 -8.18
C ALA A 119 12.41 2.79 -7.38
N LEU A 120 13.25 3.62 -8.00
CA LEU A 120 14.28 4.39 -7.27
C LEU A 120 13.65 5.38 -6.29
N VAL A 121 12.64 6.12 -6.74
CA VAL A 121 11.90 7.06 -5.88
C VAL A 121 11.19 6.31 -4.75
N ALA A 122 10.49 5.23 -5.07
CA ALA A 122 9.79 4.41 -4.10
C ALA A 122 10.73 3.77 -3.07
N ALA A 123 11.89 3.27 -3.50
CA ALA A 123 12.90 2.73 -2.59
C ALA A 123 13.45 3.80 -1.66
N THR A 124 13.72 5.00 -2.18
CA THR A 124 14.19 6.14 -1.38
C THR A 124 13.16 6.51 -0.32
N VAL A 125 11.90 6.67 -0.70
CA VAL A 125 10.82 7.00 0.26
C VAL A 125 10.61 5.87 1.26
N GLY A 126 10.56 4.62 0.80
CA GLY A 126 10.42 3.45 1.67
C GLY A 126 11.55 3.33 2.69
N LEU A 127 12.80 3.60 2.29
CA LEU A 127 13.95 3.61 3.17
C LEU A 127 13.87 4.76 4.19
N ILE A 128 13.51 5.97 3.76
CA ILE A 128 13.32 7.11 4.66
C ILE A 128 12.25 6.81 5.71
N LEU A 129 11.09 6.27 5.29
CA LEU A 129 10.03 5.88 6.21
C LEU A 129 10.49 4.78 7.19
N ASN A 130 11.27 3.81 6.72
CA ASN A 130 11.83 2.77 7.58
C ASN A 130 12.77 3.36 8.65
N LEU A 131 13.68 4.25 8.25
CA LEU A 131 14.62 4.90 9.17
C LEU A 131 13.92 5.78 10.20
N LEU A 132 12.91 6.53 9.78
CA LEU A 132 12.08 7.35 10.68
C LEU A 132 11.30 6.47 11.66
N SER A 133 10.78 5.32 11.19
CA SER A 133 9.99 4.41 12.01
C SER A 133 10.79 3.87 13.18
N ARG A 134 12.04 3.46 12.91
CA ARG A 134 12.96 2.90 13.93
C ARG A 134 13.32 3.86 15.05
N ARG A 135 13.30 5.18 14.79
CA ARG A 135 13.65 6.22 15.77
C ARG A 135 12.43 6.82 16.49
N SER A 136 11.23 6.35 16.16
CA SER A 136 9.98 6.97 16.60
C SER A 136 9.31 6.22 17.76
N GLY A 137 8.80 6.99 18.72
CA GLY A 137 7.87 6.49 19.75
C GLY A 137 6.53 6.06 19.15
N LEU A 138 5.61 5.58 19.98
CA LEU A 138 4.32 5.01 19.55
C LEU A 138 3.53 5.97 18.62
N ILE A 139 3.48 7.26 18.94
CA ILE A 139 2.81 8.30 18.14
C ILE A 139 3.47 8.45 16.76
N GLY A 140 4.80 8.47 16.70
CA GLY A 140 5.50 8.62 15.43
C GLY A 140 5.34 7.40 14.51
N ARG A 141 5.23 6.18 15.08
CA ARG A 141 4.88 4.99 14.28
C ARG A 141 3.50 5.08 13.64
N ILE A 142 2.51 5.64 14.35
CA ILE A 142 1.16 5.85 13.80
C ILE A 142 1.23 6.85 12.64
N ILE A 143 1.93 7.99 12.82
CA ILE A 143 2.09 8.99 11.76
C ILE A 143 2.76 8.38 10.53
N ILE A 144 3.82 7.60 10.72
CA ILE A 144 4.54 6.95 9.62
C ILE A 144 3.67 5.90 8.92
N ALA A 145 2.82 5.17 9.66
CA ALA A 145 1.86 4.26 9.08
C ALA A 145 0.83 4.99 8.19
N ILE A 146 0.32 6.14 8.63
CA ILE A 146 -0.59 6.99 7.85
C ILE A 146 0.12 7.48 6.58
N ILE A 147 1.36 7.98 6.70
CA ILE A 147 2.15 8.40 5.54
C ILE A 147 2.36 7.22 4.59
N GLY A 148 2.58 6.01 5.09
CA GLY A 148 2.67 4.79 4.28
C GLY A 148 1.39 4.50 3.49
N ILE A 149 0.21 4.73 4.09
CA ILE A 149 -1.09 4.59 3.39
C ILE A 149 -1.22 5.66 2.30
N VAL A 150 -0.90 6.91 2.61
CA VAL A 150 -0.93 8.00 1.61
C VAL A 150 0.05 7.70 0.46
N TRP A 151 1.21 7.15 0.79
CA TRP A 151 2.23 6.75 -0.18
C TRP A 151 1.74 5.63 -1.11
N SER A 152 1.02 4.64 -0.60
CA SER A 152 0.47 3.56 -1.42
C SER A 152 -0.60 4.07 -2.40
N LEU A 153 -1.47 4.99 -1.93
CA LEU A 153 -2.45 5.67 -2.79
C LEU A 153 -1.79 6.50 -3.87
N ALA A 154 -0.77 7.30 -3.51
CA ALA A 154 0.00 8.08 -4.48
C ALA A 154 0.63 7.16 -5.55
N THR A 155 1.20 6.04 -5.13
CA THR A 155 1.78 5.05 -6.04
C THR A 155 0.75 4.46 -6.99
N PHE A 156 -0.44 4.12 -6.49
CA PHE A 156 -1.54 3.59 -7.30
C PHE A 156 -2.02 4.57 -8.38
N LEU A 157 -2.00 5.87 -8.09
CA LEU A 157 -2.42 6.91 -9.04
C LEU A 157 -1.31 7.27 -10.04
N VAL A 158 -0.06 7.33 -9.57
CA VAL A 158 1.08 7.78 -10.37
C VAL A 158 1.55 6.75 -11.38
N ILE A 159 1.53 5.45 -11.04
CA ILE A 159 2.01 4.40 -11.94
C ILE A 159 1.21 4.39 -13.25
N PRO A 160 -0.15 4.37 -13.25
CA PRO A 160 -0.92 4.38 -14.50
C PRO A 160 -0.60 5.60 -15.37
N VAL A 161 -0.56 6.80 -14.79
CA VAL A 161 -0.26 8.03 -15.55
C VAL A 161 1.15 7.96 -16.17
N MET A 162 2.14 7.50 -15.41
CA MET A 162 3.51 7.38 -15.90
C MET A 162 3.66 6.37 -17.05
N VAL A 163 3.01 5.22 -16.90
CA VAL A 163 3.14 4.08 -17.79
C VAL A 163 2.31 4.25 -19.06
N PHE A 164 1.04 4.69 -18.93
CA PHE A 164 0.11 4.78 -20.06
C PHE A 164 0.20 6.11 -20.81
N GLU A 165 0.43 7.22 -20.12
CA GLU A 165 0.55 8.54 -20.76
C GLU A 165 1.99 8.87 -21.15
N ASP A 166 2.88 7.90 -20.99
CA ASP A 166 4.28 8.00 -21.36
C ASP A 166 5.05 9.17 -20.73
N LYS A 167 4.66 9.57 -19.52
CA LYS A 167 5.29 10.68 -18.80
C LYS A 167 6.47 10.26 -17.92
N GLY A 168 7.36 11.22 -17.65
CA GLY A 168 8.41 11.06 -16.64
C GLY A 168 7.84 11.12 -15.22
N VAL A 169 8.67 10.81 -14.22
CA VAL A 169 8.24 10.73 -12.81
C VAL A 169 7.59 12.02 -12.31
N VAL A 170 8.24 13.18 -12.50
CA VAL A 170 7.75 14.47 -11.97
C VAL A 170 6.44 14.90 -12.66
N PRO A 171 6.33 14.89 -14.00
CA PRO A 171 5.06 15.17 -14.66
C PRO A 171 3.92 14.22 -14.24
N ALA A 172 4.22 12.92 -14.11
CA ALA A 172 3.22 11.93 -13.70
C ALA A 172 2.67 12.19 -12.29
N ILE A 173 3.52 12.59 -11.33
CA ILE A 173 3.08 13.01 -10.00
C ILE A 173 2.15 14.21 -10.08
N SER A 174 2.55 15.25 -10.81
CA SER A 174 1.78 16.49 -10.93
C SER A 174 0.38 16.22 -11.50
N GLU A 175 0.31 15.48 -12.59
CA GLU A 175 -0.95 15.17 -13.25
C GLU A 175 -1.84 14.22 -12.45
N SER A 176 -1.26 13.19 -11.83
CA SER A 176 -2.02 12.30 -10.93
C SER A 176 -2.66 13.09 -9.79
N SER A 177 -1.96 14.10 -9.27
CA SER A 177 -2.51 15.00 -8.25
C SER A 177 -3.64 15.89 -8.79
N GLN A 178 -3.55 16.34 -10.04
CA GLN A 178 -4.60 17.14 -10.68
C GLN A 178 -5.84 16.29 -10.96
N LEU A 179 -5.67 15.07 -11.47
CA LEU A 179 -6.75 14.11 -11.68
C LEU A 179 -7.44 13.79 -10.35
N LEU A 180 -6.68 13.47 -9.30
CA LEU A 180 -7.23 13.23 -7.97
C LEU A 180 -8.03 14.43 -7.44
N LYS A 181 -7.49 15.65 -7.56
CA LYS A 181 -8.20 16.88 -7.16
C LYS A 181 -9.48 17.09 -7.95
N LYS A 182 -9.49 16.78 -9.24
CA LYS A 182 -10.69 16.94 -10.10
C LYS A 182 -11.77 15.90 -9.78
N THR A 183 -11.40 14.64 -9.58
CA THR A 183 -12.38 13.55 -9.42
C THR A 183 -12.81 13.35 -7.98
N TRP A 184 -11.91 13.61 -7.02
CA TRP A 184 -12.12 13.31 -5.60
C TRP A 184 -11.92 14.52 -4.69
N GLY A 185 -11.53 15.69 -5.19
CA GLY A 185 -11.18 16.85 -4.35
C GLY A 185 -12.29 17.23 -3.36
N GLU A 186 -13.51 17.38 -3.85
CA GLU A 186 -14.66 17.73 -3.01
C GLU A 186 -15.00 16.61 -2.01
N ASN A 187 -15.05 15.36 -2.47
CA ASN A 187 -15.31 14.20 -1.61
C ASN A 187 -14.21 13.96 -0.55
N ILE A 188 -12.94 14.20 -0.86
CA ILE A 188 -11.84 14.08 0.09
C ILE A 188 -11.95 15.17 1.14
N ILE A 189 -12.17 16.43 0.74
CA ILE A 189 -12.30 17.55 1.68
C ILE A 189 -13.52 17.36 2.58
N VAL A 190 -14.65 16.94 2.02
CA VAL A 190 -15.88 16.68 2.79
C VAL A 190 -15.69 15.49 3.73
N ASN A 191 -15.20 14.33 3.25
CA ASN A 191 -15.05 13.15 4.10
C ASN A 191 -13.93 13.29 5.15
N PHE A 192 -12.80 13.94 4.83
CA PHE A 192 -11.77 14.24 5.83
C PHE A 192 -12.25 15.33 6.81
N GLY A 193 -12.92 16.37 6.32
CA GLY A 193 -13.49 17.43 7.15
C GLY A 193 -14.53 16.91 8.14
N LEU A 194 -15.42 16.04 7.67
CA LEU A 194 -16.37 15.31 8.52
C LEU A 194 -15.65 14.33 9.45
N GLY A 195 -14.59 13.65 8.99
CA GLY A 195 -13.76 12.76 9.82
C GLY A 195 -13.13 13.48 11.02
N ILE A 196 -12.69 14.72 10.85
CA ILE A 196 -12.13 15.55 11.93
C ILE A 196 -13.20 15.84 12.99
N LEU A 197 -14.46 16.02 12.59
CA LEU A 197 -15.58 16.22 13.53
C LEU A 197 -15.78 15.02 14.47
N PHE A 198 -15.38 13.82 14.04
CA PHE A 198 -15.44 12.61 14.86
C PHE A 198 -14.23 12.43 15.81
N ILE A 199 -13.17 13.26 15.72
CA ILE A 199 -12.01 13.16 16.62
C ILE A 199 -12.39 13.40 18.09
N PRO A 200 -13.11 14.49 18.46
CA PRO A 200 -13.49 14.71 19.86
C PRO A 200 -14.38 13.59 20.45
N PRO A 201 -15.43 13.09 19.76
CA PRO A 201 -16.20 11.93 20.21
C PRO A 201 -15.34 10.67 20.42
N ILE A 202 -14.40 10.39 19.52
CA ILE A 202 -13.49 9.24 19.63
C ILE A 202 -12.57 9.40 20.84
N LEU A 203 -12.03 10.60 21.09
CA LEU A 203 -11.20 10.88 22.25
C LEU A 203 -11.98 10.73 23.56
N LEU A 204 -13.23 11.21 23.61
CA LEU A 204 -14.14 11.02 24.75
C LEU A 204 -14.42 9.54 25.00
N MET A 205 -14.63 8.76 23.93
CA MET A 205 -14.80 7.30 24.02
C MET A 205 -13.57 6.62 24.63
N PHE A 206 -12.36 6.96 24.18
CA PHE A 206 -11.13 6.44 24.78
C PHE A 206 -11.00 6.85 26.26
N MET A 207 -11.27 8.11 26.61
CA MET A 207 -11.25 8.55 28.00
C MET A 207 -12.27 7.81 28.88
N ALA A 208 -13.47 7.55 28.36
CA ALA A 208 -14.49 6.77 29.05
C ALA A 208 -14.02 5.33 29.31
N ILE A 209 -13.37 4.68 28.33
CA ILE A 209 -12.81 3.33 28.52
C ILE A 209 -11.70 3.34 29.58
N PHE A 210 -10.76 4.29 29.51
CA PHE A 210 -9.66 4.39 30.48
C PHE A 210 -10.14 4.76 31.88
N SER A 211 -11.24 5.51 32.01
CA SER A 211 -11.80 5.85 33.33
C SER A 211 -12.24 4.65 34.16
N VAL A 212 -12.57 3.52 33.52
CA VAL A 212 -12.93 2.28 34.22
C VAL A 212 -11.77 1.80 35.10
N MET A 213 -10.52 2.05 34.68
CA MET A 213 -9.31 1.69 35.44
C MET A 213 -9.10 2.53 36.70
N THR A 214 -9.82 3.66 36.84
CA THR A 214 -9.71 4.56 38.00
C THR A 214 -10.63 4.16 39.16
N GLY A 215 -11.60 3.27 38.93
CA GLY A 215 -12.59 2.85 39.94
C GLY A 215 -13.65 3.92 40.28
N SER A 216 -13.58 5.11 39.67
CA SER A 216 -14.53 6.20 39.92
C SER A 216 -15.80 6.08 39.07
N LEU A 217 -16.85 5.51 39.66
CA LEU A 217 -18.18 5.40 39.03
C LEU A 217 -18.74 6.74 38.51
N PRO A 218 -18.66 7.86 39.25
CA PRO A 218 -19.16 9.15 38.74
C PRO A 218 -18.43 9.63 37.48
N LEU A 219 -17.11 9.43 37.42
CA LEU A 219 -16.28 9.87 36.30
C LEU A 219 -16.58 9.06 35.03
N VAL A 220 -16.77 7.74 35.17
CA VAL A 220 -17.18 6.86 34.06
C VAL A 220 -18.53 7.30 33.49
N MET A 221 -19.53 7.53 34.35
CA MET A 221 -20.88 7.92 33.93
C MET A 221 -20.90 9.26 33.18
N ILE A 222 -20.11 10.24 33.64
CA ILE A 222 -20.00 11.56 32.99
C ILE A 222 -19.37 11.42 31.60
N LEU A 223 -18.26 10.68 31.47
CA LEU A 223 -17.58 10.54 30.18
C LEU A 223 -18.39 9.74 29.17
N VAL A 224 -19.13 8.72 29.62
CA VAL A 224 -20.06 7.97 28.76
C VAL A 224 -21.20 8.86 28.26
N ALA A 225 -21.81 9.66 29.14
CA ALA A 225 -22.87 10.59 28.76
C ALA A 225 -22.38 11.64 27.75
N LEU A 226 -21.21 12.24 27.99
CA LEU A 226 -20.59 13.19 27.06
C LEU A 226 -20.26 12.55 25.71
N THR A 227 -19.80 11.31 25.71
CA THR A 227 -19.54 10.56 24.48
C THR A 227 -20.83 10.37 23.68
N ILE A 228 -21.91 9.92 24.32
CA ILE A 228 -23.21 9.71 23.65
C ILE A 228 -23.73 11.03 23.07
N ILE A 229 -23.68 12.13 23.82
CA ILE A 229 -24.12 13.45 23.36
C ILE A 229 -23.30 13.92 22.15
N SER A 230 -22.00 13.60 22.11
CA SER A 230 -21.12 14.02 21.02
C SER A 230 -21.35 13.28 19.69
N PHE A 231 -22.11 12.19 19.69
CA PHE A 231 -22.46 11.41 18.48
C PHE A 231 -23.88 11.71 17.94
N VAL A 232 -24.64 12.58 18.62
CA VAL A 232 -25.98 13.04 18.21
C VAL A 232 -25.87 14.41 17.54
#